data_AF-A0A8S4GB18-F1
#
_entry.id   AF-A0A8S4GB18-F1
#
_cell.length_a   1.000
_cell.length_b   1.000
_cell.length_c   1.000
_cell.angle_alpha   90.00
_cell.angle_beta   90.00
_cell.angle_gamma   90.00
#
_symmetry.space_group_name_H-M   'P 1'
#
loop_
_entity.id
_entity.type
_entity.pdbx_description
1 polymer ?
#
loop_
_entity_poly.entity_id
_entity_poly.type
_entity_poly.pdbx_seq_one_letter_code
_entity_poly.pdbx_strand_id
1 'polypeptide(L)'
;MKSIMPLAMKLHVGPTVNVLIALRDLHFDPRIWDKPNDFNPERFIDERGTLKNIEHLYPFGLGRRRCPGDALAKSFIFIIFVGIVQKYKICLSNGTLPSAEPVFGLISAPNAFSANFIPRKQTL
;
A
#
# COMPACT_ATOMS: atom_id res chain seq x y z
N MET A 1 26.32 11.81 23.90
CA MET A 1 26.93 13.12 23.60
C MET A 1 27.82 12.92 22.36
N LYS A 2 27.42 13.20 21.12
CA LYS A 2 26.75 14.38 20.56
C LYS A 2 25.72 13.93 19.51
N SER A 3 24.49 14.42 19.66
CA SER A 3 23.48 14.40 18.59
C SER A 3 23.96 15.38 17.52
N ILE A 4 24.46 14.86 16.40
CA ILE A 4 24.67 15.65 15.20
C ILE A 4 23.28 15.80 14.58
N MET A 5 22.60 16.90 14.91
CA MET A 5 21.45 17.33 14.13
C MET A 5 21.92 17.51 12.69
N PRO A 6 21.25 16.91 11.68
CA PRO A 6 21.66 17.15 10.32
C PRO A 6 21.46 18.63 10.04
N LEU A 7 22.54 19.27 9.60
CA LEU A 7 22.57 20.62 9.07
C LEU A 7 21.34 20.79 8.16
N ALA A 8 20.44 21.72 8.48
CA ALA A 8 19.26 21.97 7.68
C ALA A 8 19.69 22.48 6.30
N MET A 9 19.84 21.55 5.35
CA MET A 9 20.16 21.85 3.97
C MET A 9 18.95 22.54 3.35
N LYS A 10 19.06 23.84 3.12
CA LYS A 10 18.03 24.60 2.42
C LYS A 10 18.21 24.41 0.92
N LEU A 11 17.29 23.69 0.31
CA LEU A 11 17.19 23.58 -1.14
C LEU A 11 16.32 24.71 -1.69
N HIS A 12 16.84 25.52 -2.61
CA HIS A 12 16.04 26.49 -3.35
C HIS A 12 15.39 25.80 -4.56
N VAL A 13 14.06 25.91 -4.68
CA VAL A 13 13.29 25.36 -5.79
C VAL A 13 12.67 26.53 -6.54
N GLY A 14 13.05 26.71 -7.80
CA GLY A 14 12.53 27.78 -8.65
C GLY A 14 11.05 27.58 -9.04
N PRO A 15 10.36 28.62 -9.55
CA PRO A 15 8.91 28.63 -9.79
C PRO A 15 8.41 27.66 -10.87
N THR A 16 9.30 27.05 -11.65
CA THR A 16 8.97 26.16 -12.78
C THR A 16 9.48 24.74 -12.59
N VAL A 17 10.06 24.42 -11.44
CA VAL A 17 10.64 23.10 -11.17
C VAL A 17 9.51 22.09 -10.89
N ASN A 18 9.54 20.96 -11.59
CA ASN A 18 8.69 19.83 -11.27
C ASN A 18 9.25 19.09 -10.06
N VAL A 19 8.43 18.95 -9.02
CA VAL A 19 8.77 18.16 -7.84
C VAL A 19 8.00 16.85 -7.91
N LEU A 20 8.73 15.74 -8.06
CA LEU A 20 8.17 14.39 -8.01
C LEU A 20 8.32 13.84 -6.60
N ILE A 21 7.20 13.42 -6.01
CA ILE A 21 7.18 12.83 -4.68
C ILE A 21 7.36 11.32 -4.82
N ALA A 22 8.50 10.80 -4.36
CA ALA A 22 8.80 9.37 -4.36
C ALA A 22 8.06 8.64 -3.22
N LEU A 23 6.75 8.46 -3.34
CA LEU A 23 5.92 7.79 -2.32
C LEU A 23 6.36 6.35 -2.05
N ARG A 24 6.87 5.65 -3.08
CA ARG A 24 7.44 4.30 -2.91
C ARG A 24 8.58 4.29 -1.90
N ASP A 25 9.52 5.23 -2.00
CA ASP A 25 10.67 5.27 -1.09
C ASP A 25 10.22 5.48 0.35
N LEU A 26 9.18 6.29 0.57
CA LEU A 26 8.58 6.46 1.90
C LEU A 26 7.89 5.18 2.40
N HIS A 27 7.13 4.48 1.55
CA HIS A 27 6.38 3.28 1.94
C HIS A 27 7.28 2.04 2.09
N PHE A 28 8.50 2.08 1.58
CA PHE A 28 9.50 1.01 1.68
C PHE A 28 10.74 1.38 2.50
N ASP A 29 10.74 2.54 3.19
CA ASP A 29 11.87 2.98 4.00
C ASP A 29 12.03 2.07 5.23
N PRO A 30 13.16 1.34 5.38
CA PRO A 30 13.40 0.46 6.53
C PRO A 30 13.58 1.22 7.85
N ARG A 31 13.76 2.55 7.82
CA ARG A 31 13.81 3.39 9.03
C ARG A 31 12.42 3.66 9.60
N ILE A 32 11.37 3.48 8.77
CA ILE A 32 9.97 3.73 9.13
C ILE A 32 9.23 2.39 9.30
N TRP A 33 9.48 1.45 8.39
CA TRP A 33 8.74 0.20 8.29
C TRP A 33 9.65 -0.98 8.60
N ASP A 34 9.30 -1.79 9.61
CA ASP A 34 9.95 -3.09 9.81
C ASP A 34 9.66 -4.01 8.63
N LYS A 35 10.67 -4.70 8.10
CA LYS A 35 10.56 -5.59 6.93
C LYS A 35 9.68 -4.98 5.82
N PRO A 36 10.10 -3.87 5.17
CA PRO A 36 9.24 -3.09 4.26
C PRO A 36 8.80 -3.87 3.02
N ASN A 37 9.56 -4.89 2.62
CA ASN A 37 9.25 -5.72 1.45
C ASN A 37 8.28 -6.87 1.76
N ASP A 38 7.99 -7.14 3.04
CA ASP A 38 7.12 -8.24 3.44
C ASP A 38 5.67 -7.77 3.51
N PHE A 39 4.77 -8.53 2.87
CA PHE A 39 3.33 -8.36 3.07
C PHE A 39 2.93 -8.83 4.48
N ASN A 40 2.84 -7.88 5.41
CA ASN A 40 2.53 -8.09 6.82
C ASN A 40 1.38 -7.16 7.22
N PRO A 41 0.12 -7.63 7.20
CA PRO A 41 -1.05 -6.87 7.64
C PRO A 41 -1.03 -6.47 9.11
N GLU A 42 -0.40 -7.27 9.97
CA GLU A 42 -0.37 -7.10 11.42
C GLU A 42 0.32 -5.79 11.85
N ARG A 43 1.20 -5.24 11.01
CA ARG A 43 1.82 -3.91 11.25
C ARG A 43 0.80 -2.78 11.39
N PHE A 44 -0.39 -2.94 10.79
CA PHE A 44 -1.47 -1.95 10.82
C PHE A 44 -2.45 -2.14 11.98
N ILE A 45 -2.23 -3.15 12.84
CA ILE A 45 -3.14 -3.54 13.92
C ILE A 45 -2.41 -3.40 15.26
N ASP A 46 -3.07 -2.86 16.28
CA ASP A 46 -2.54 -2.77 17.64
C ASP A 46 -2.81 -4.04 18.47
N GLU A 47 -2.28 -4.08 19.69
CA GLU A 47 -2.42 -5.21 20.61
C GLU A 47 -3.87 -5.50 21.01
N ARG A 48 -4.78 -4.54 20.79
CA ARG A 48 -6.22 -4.67 21.06
C ARG A 48 -7.00 -5.10 19.81
N GLY A 49 -6.33 -5.33 18.69
CA GLY A 49 -6.97 -5.67 17.41
C GLY A 49 -7.57 -4.47 16.67
N THR A 50 -7.22 -3.24 17.03
CA THR A 50 -7.73 -2.02 16.38
C THR A 50 -6.76 -1.51 15.32
N LEU A 51 -7.28 -0.85 14.29
CA LEU A 51 -6.45 -0.23 13.25
C LEU A 51 -5.64 0.93 13.83
N LYS A 52 -4.33 0.89 13.59
CA LYS A 52 -3.40 1.97 13.93
C LYS A 52 -3.57 3.13 12.96
N ASN A 53 -3.52 4.36 13.48
CA ASN A 53 -3.31 5.54 12.65
C ASN A 53 -1.80 5.67 12.38
N ILE A 54 -1.38 5.42 11.14
CA ILE A 54 0.04 5.47 10.75
C ILE A 54 0.33 6.78 10.04
N GLU A 55 1.16 7.61 10.68
CA GLU A 55 1.49 8.94 10.20
C GLU A 55 2.13 8.95 8.81
N HIS A 56 2.93 7.92 8.47
CA HIS A 56 3.75 7.89 7.24
C HIS A 56 3.10 7.10 6.09
N LEU A 57 1.80 6.80 6.20
CA LEU A 57 1.04 6.07 5.18
C LEU A 57 0.22 7.02 4.30
N TYR A 58 0.69 7.23 3.05
CA TYR A 58 0.07 8.16 2.09
C TYR A 58 -0.26 7.53 0.72
N PRO A 59 -1.06 6.45 0.65
CA PRO A 59 -1.43 5.81 -0.63
C PRO A 59 -2.24 6.72 -1.56
N PHE A 60 -2.87 7.77 -1.02
CA PHE A 60 -3.66 8.77 -1.75
C PHE A 60 -3.00 10.17 -1.77
N GLY A 61 -1.73 10.25 -1.38
CA GLY A 61 -1.02 11.52 -1.23
C GLY A 61 -1.49 12.35 -0.02
N LEU A 62 -1.00 13.60 0.03
CA LEU A 62 -1.18 14.53 1.14
C LEU A 62 -1.33 15.97 0.62
N GLY A 63 -1.90 16.85 1.46
CA GLY A 63 -1.99 18.29 1.19
C GLY A 63 -3.08 18.67 0.18
N ARG A 64 -2.92 19.83 -0.46
CA ARG A 64 -3.93 20.43 -1.36
C ARG A 64 -4.25 19.61 -2.61
N ARG A 65 -3.37 18.68 -2.97
CA ARG A 65 -3.50 17.79 -4.14
C ARG A 65 -3.69 16.33 -3.74
N ARG A 66 -4.08 16.05 -2.48
CA ARG A 66 -4.51 14.71 -2.07
C ARG A 66 -5.60 14.21 -3.01
N CYS A 67 -5.58 12.92 -3.33
CA CYS A 67 -6.53 12.29 -4.24
C CYS A 67 -7.97 12.61 -3.82
N PRO A 68 -8.78 13.26 -4.69
CA PRO A 68 -10.17 13.56 -4.37
C PRO A 68 -11.04 12.28 -4.25
N GLY A 69 -10.57 11.15 -4.80
CA GLY A 69 -11.24 9.86 -4.73
C GLY A 69 -10.91 9.01 -3.50
N ASP A 70 -10.10 9.47 -2.54
CA ASP A 70 -9.64 8.68 -1.37
C ASP A 70 -10.80 7.96 -0.65
N ALA A 71 -11.83 8.71 -0.25
CA ALA A 71 -12.97 8.15 0.48
C ALA A 71 -13.77 7.12 -0.33
N LEU A 72 -13.97 7.39 -1.63
CA LEU A 72 -14.65 6.48 -2.54
C LEU A 72 -13.84 5.20 -2.77
N ALA A 73 -12.55 5.34 -3.06
CA ALA A 73 -11.65 4.23 -3.31
C ALA A 73 -11.56 3.29 -2.11
N LYS A 74 -11.43 3.82 -0.89
CA LYS A 74 -11.43 3.02 0.35
C LYS A 74 -12.70 2.19 0.51
N SER A 75 -13.86 2.82 0.34
CA SER A 75 -15.16 2.13 0.44
C SER A 75 -15.30 1.06 -0.65
N PHE A 76 -14.94 1.40 -1.88
CA PHE A 76 -15.04 0.49 -3.01
C PHE A 76 -14.11 -0.72 -2.87
N ILE A 77 -12.84 -0.51 -2.52
CA ILE A 77 -11.87 -1.57 -2.27
C ILE A 77 -12.38 -2.51 -1.16
N PHE A 78 -12.88 -1.94 -0.06
CA PHE A 78 -13.40 -2.74 1.05
C PHE A 78 -14.58 -3.61 0.62
N ILE A 79 -15.59 -3.03 -0.02
CA ILE A 79 -16.81 -3.75 -0.45
C ILE A 79 -16.47 -4.86 -1.44
N ILE A 80 -15.66 -4.56 -2.46
CA ILE A 80 -15.28 -5.55 -3.48
C ILE A 80 -14.43 -6.67 -2.86
N PHE A 81 -13.42 -6.32 -2.05
CA PHE A 81 -12.55 -7.29 -1.42
C PHE A 81 -13.34 -8.23 -0.50
N VAL A 82 -14.13 -7.67 0.42
CA VAL A 82 -14.96 -8.45 1.35
C VAL A 82 -15.96 -9.32 0.58
N GLY A 83 -16.65 -8.77 -0.41
CA GLY A 83 -17.61 -9.52 -1.22
C GLY A 83 -17.00 -10.71 -1.95
N ILE A 84 -15.77 -10.59 -2.45
CA ILE A 84 -15.02 -11.68 -3.07
C ILE A 84 -14.65 -12.73 -2.02
N VAL A 85 -13.99 -12.35 -0.93
CA VAL A 85 -13.45 -13.32 0.05
C VAL A 85 -14.53 -13.99 0.89
N GLN A 86 -15.69 -13.36 1.07
CA GLN A 86 -16.87 -13.97 1.72
C GLN A 86 -17.49 -15.07 0.85
N LYS A 87 -17.56 -14.87 -0.47
CA LYS A 87 -18.23 -15.81 -1.39
C LYS A 87 -17.29 -16.87 -1.95
N TYR A 88 -16.01 -16.56 -2.11
CA TYR A 88 -15.06 -17.41 -2.81
C TYR A 88 -13.80 -17.68 -1.98
N LYS A 89 -13.22 -18.87 -2.19
CA LYS A 89 -11.84 -19.19 -1.87
C LYS A 89 -11.01 -18.97 -3.13
N ILE A 90 -10.01 -18.09 -3.04
CA ILE A 90 -9.08 -17.82 -4.14
C ILE A 90 -7.96 -18.87 -4.07
N CYS A 91 -7.73 -19.57 -5.17
CA CYS A 91 -6.72 -20.62 -5.30
C CYS A 91 -5.82 -20.35 -6.51
N LEU A 92 -4.61 -20.90 -6.48
CA LEU A 92 -3.69 -20.86 -7.62
C LEU A 92 -4.28 -21.63 -8.80
N SER A 93 -4.16 -21.08 -10.01
CA SER A 93 -4.71 -21.74 -11.21
C SER A 93 -3.88 -22.94 -11.68
N ASN A 94 -2.56 -22.87 -11.49
CA ASN A 94 -1.59 -23.86 -11.95
C ASN A 94 -0.68 -24.37 -10.81
N GLY A 95 -1.06 -24.14 -9.55
CA GLY A 95 -0.25 -24.52 -8.38
C GLY A 95 1.00 -23.66 -8.14
N THR A 96 1.29 -22.66 -8.98
CA THR A 96 2.42 -21.75 -8.82
C THR A 96 1.97 -20.36 -8.38
N LEU A 97 2.76 -19.71 -7.53
CA LEU A 97 2.51 -18.35 -7.11
C LEU A 97 2.76 -17.38 -8.28
N PRO A 98 1.94 -16.32 -8.43
CA PRO A 98 2.27 -15.21 -9.32
C PRO A 98 3.61 -14.57 -8.96
N SER A 99 4.26 -13.95 -9.94
CA SER A 99 5.46 -13.14 -9.68
C SER A 99 5.15 -12.01 -8.71
N ALA A 100 6.00 -11.83 -7.69
CA ALA A 100 5.91 -10.71 -6.76
C ALA A 100 6.49 -9.41 -7.34
N GLU A 101 7.24 -9.50 -8.44
CA GLU A 101 7.81 -8.34 -9.10
C GLU A 101 6.72 -7.51 -9.79
N PRO A 102 6.65 -6.20 -9.55
CA PRO A 102 5.69 -5.33 -10.21
C PRO A 102 6.16 -4.92 -11.61
N VAL A 103 5.21 -4.71 -12.51
CA VAL A 103 5.42 -3.96 -13.75
C VAL A 103 5.33 -2.47 -13.40
N PHE A 104 6.44 -1.76 -13.60
CA PHE A 104 6.54 -0.33 -13.31
C PHE A 104 6.03 0.52 -14.48
N GLY A 105 5.18 1.49 -14.16
CA GLY A 105 4.69 2.51 -15.07
C GLY A 105 4.18 3.71 -14.27
N LEU A 106 3.25 4.50 -14.83
CA LEU A 106 2.57 5.56 -14.07
C LEU A 106 1.84 5.00 -12.84
N ILE A 107 1.33 3.77 -12.97
CA ILE A 107 0.76 2.97 -11.88
C ILE A 107 1.54 1.65 -11.83
N SER A 108 1.89 1.20 -10.62
CA SER A 108 2.49 -0.10 -10.40
C SER A 108 1.41 -1.18 -10.52
N ALA A 109 1.63 -2.18 -11.38
CA ALA A 109 0.69 -3.28 -11.60
C ALA A 109 1.36 -4.64 -11.39
N PRO A 110 0.61 -5.70 -11.05
CA PRO A 110 1.16 -7.05 -11.04
C PRO A 110 1.44 -7.51 -12.48
N ASN A 111 2.36 -8.48 -12.61
CA ASN A 111 2.47 -9.27 -13.85
C ASN A 111 1.16 -10.01 -14.14
N ALA A 112 0.89 -10.34 -15.41
CA ALA A 112 -0.30 -11.11 -15.77
C ALA A 112 -0.31 -12.47 -15.02
N PHE A 113 -1.42 -12.77 -14.36
CA PHE A 113 -1.61 -14.03 -13.63
C PHE A 113 -3.07 -14.49 -13.70
N SER A 114 -3.27 -15.78 -13.43
CA SER A 114 -4.59 -16.40 -13.33
C SER A 114 -4.82 -16.93 -11.92
N ALA A 115 -6.07 -16.92 -11.47
CA ALA A 115 -6.48 -17.46 -10.18
C ALA A 115 -7.86 -18.12 -10.31
N ASN A 116 -8.07 -19.21 -9.57
CA ASN A 116 -9.33 -19.93 -9.51
C ASN A 116 -10.17 -19.40 -8.33
N PHE A 117 -11.45 -19.11 -8.57
CA PHE A 117 -12.40 -18.68 -7.55
C PHE A 117 -13.39 -19.80 -7.27
N ILE A 118 -13.23 -20.47 -6.13
CA ILE A 118 -14.06 -21.61 -5.75
C ILE A 118 -15.13 -21.12 -4.77
N PRO A 119 -16.44 -21.27 -5.06
CA PRO A 119 -17.48 -20.87 -4.12
C PRO A 119 -17.28 -21.50 -2.74
N ARG A 120 -17.40 -20.71 -1.68
CA ARG A 120 -17.44 -21.21 -0.30
C ARG A 120 -18.81 -21.83 -0.06
N LYS A 121 -18.85 -22.95 0.67
CA LYS A 121 -20.12 -23.47 1.20
C LYS A 121 -20.66 -22.41 2.17
N GLN A 122 -21.85 -21.89 1.88
CA GLN A 122 -22.53 -20.99 2.81
C GLN A 122 -22.92 -21.80 4.04
N THR A 123 -22.31 -21.51 5.18
CA THR A 123 -22.86 -21.94 6.48
C THR A 123 -24.10 -21.09 6.70
N LEU A 124 -25.28 -21.71 6.61
CA LEU A 124 -26.55 -21.12 7.04
C LEU A 124 -26.55 -20.89 8.55
#